data_AF-H8K654-F1
#
_entry.id   AF-H8K654-F1
#
_cell.length_a   1.000
_cell.length_b   1.000
_cell.length_c   1.000
_cell.angle_alpha   90.00
_cell.angle_beta   90.00
_cell.angle_gamma   90.00
#
_symmetry.space_group_name_H-M   'P 1'
#
loop_
_entity.id
_entity.type
_entity.pdbx_description
1 polymer ?
#
loop_
_entity_poly.entity_id
_entity_poly.type
_entity_poly.pdbx_seq_one_letter_code
_entity_poly.pdbx_strand_id
1 'polypeptide(L)' 'MRNTENAALNEKLMRAAAQGNLEAVKKLVLRGTDIYFRDQHGDTALSLAAGNGYLDILEYLSSVKKNEIT' A
#
# COMPACT_ATOMS: atom_id res chain seq x y z
N MET A 1 6.74 -5.71 -17.38
CA MET A 1 5.73 -4.70 -16.99
C MET A 1 4.59 -5.43 -16.29
N ARG A 2 4.18 -4.94 -15.11
CA ARG A 2 3.20 -5.53 -14.16
C ARG A 2 3.53 -6.96 -13.73
N ASN A 3 4.20 -7.07 -12.58
CA ASN A 3 4.49 -8.36 -11.94
C ASN A 3 3.19 -8.90 -11.32
N THR A 4 2.40 -9.61 -12.13
CA THR A 4 1.08 -10.15 -11.76
C THR A 4 1.12 -11.15 -10.62
N GLU A 5 2.30 -11.68 -10.29
CA GLU A 5 2.50 -12.65 -9.21
C GLU A 5 2.12 -12.09 -7.82
N ASN A 6 2.18 -10.77 -7.61
CA ASN A 6 1.83 -10.15 -6.33
C ASN A 6 0.47 -9.41 -6.34
N ALA A 7 -0.36 -9.57 -7.37
CA ALA A 7 -1.65 -8.87 -7.48
C ALA A 7 -2.55 -9.08 -6.24
N ALA A 8 -2.62 -10.30 -5.73
CA ALA A 8 -3.39 -10.62 -4.53
C ALA A 8 -2.79 -9.98 -3.25
N LEU A 9 -1.47 -9.80 -3.18
CA LEU A 9 -0.81 -9.12 -2.06
C LEU A 9 -1.05 -7.60 -2.14
N ASN A 10 -1.05 -7.03 -3.34
CA ASN A 10 -1.33 -5.61 -3.56
C ASN A 10 -2.78 -5.26 -3.22
N GLU A 11 -3.74 -6.10 -3.63
CA GLU A 11 -5.14 -5.95 -3.23
C GLU A 11 -5.31 -6.06 -1.71
N LYS A 12 -4.59 -6.97 -1.05
CA LYS A 12 -4.58 -7.07 0.42
C LYS A 12 -4.01 -5.81 1.07
N LEU A 13 -2.97 -5.21 0.49
CA LEU A 13 -2.40 -3.96 0.98
C LEU A 13 -3.40 -2.81 0.89
N MET A 14 -4.10 -2.71 -0.24
CA MET A 14 -5.17 -1.71 -0.45
C MET A 14 -6.30 -1.87 0.56
N ARG A 15 -6.77 -3.11 0.79
CA ARG A 15 -7.80 -3.39 1.80
C ARG A 15 -7.33 -3.05 3.21
N ALA A 16 -6.11 -3.42 3.57
CA ALA A 16 -5.53 -3.09 4.87
C ALA A 16 -5.44 -1.58 5.10
N ALA A 17 -5.03 -0.82 4.06
CA ALA A 17 -4.96 0.63 4.10
C ALA A 17 -6.35 1.28 4.19
N ALA A 18 -7.34 0.79 3.44
CA ALA A 18 -8.73 1.26 3.53
C ALA A 18 -9.40 0.94 4.88
N GLN A 19 -8.92 -0.08 5.60
CA GLN A 19 -9.43 -0.48 6.91
C GLN A 19 -8.70 0.18 8.08
N GLY A 20 -7.64 0.96 7.84
CA GLY A 20 -6.85 1.54 8.93
C GLY A 20 -5.98 0.52 9.67
N ASN A 21 -5.68 -0.63 9.06
CA ASN A 21 -4.90 -1.68 9.70
C ASN A 21 -3.39 -1.52 9.41
N LEU A 22 -2.73 -0.66 10.19
CA LEU A 22 -1.29 -0.39 10.06
C LEU A 22 -0.42 -1.65 10.19
N GLU A 23 -0.77 -2.58 11.09
CA GLU A 23 0.02 -3.79 11.31
C GLU A 23 -0.02 -4.72 10.08
N ALA A 24 -1.20 -4.87 9.47
CA ALA A 24 -1.34 -5.60 8.23
C ALA A 24 -0.57 -4.93 7.08
N VAL A 25 -0.64 -3.59 6.97
CA VAL A 25 0.14 -2.81 5.99
C VAL A 25 1.63 -3.10 6.12
N LYS A 26 2.19 -3.01 7.34
CA LYS A 26 3.62 -3.30 7.60
C LYS A 26 4.01 -4.71 7.19
N LYS A 27 3.20 -5.72 7.55
CA LYS A 27 3.46 -7.13 7.19
C LYS A 27 3.42 -7.38 5.69
N LEU A 28 2.52 -6.69 4.98
CA LEU A 28 2.35 -6.84 3.53
C LEU A 28 3.48 -6.16 2.75
N VAL A 29 3.91 -4.97 3.17
CA VAL A 29 5.08 -4.27 2.60
C VAL A 29 6.34 -5.14 2.68
N LEU A 30 6.56 -5.81 3.82
CA LEU A 30 7.70 -6.74 3.98
C LEU A 30 7.65 -7.97 3.07
N ARG A 31 6.49 -8.30 2.48
CA ARG A 31 6.33 -9.43 1.56
C ARG A 31 6.58 -9.07 0.09
N GLY A 32 7.07 -7.86 -0.19
CA GLY A 32 7.37 -7.40 -1.55
C GLY A 32 6.13 -6.98 -2.34
N THR A 33 5.12 -6.43 -1.66
CA THR A 33 4.00 -5.77 -2.35
C THR A 33 4.47 -4.58 -3.16
N ASP A 34 3.84 -4.36 -4.31
CA ASP A 34 3.96 -3.13 -5.06
C ASP A 34 3.07 -2.06 -4.43
N ILE A 35 3.69 -1.13 -3.70
CA ILE A 35 3.00 -0.01 -3.04
C ILE A 35 2.43 1.01 -4.04
N TYR A 36 2.86 0.96 -5.31
CA TYR A 36 2.37 1.80 -6.40
C TYR A 36 1.27 1.12 -7.22
N PHE A 37 0.87 -0.10 -6.84
CA PHE A 37 -0.24 -0.78 -7.48
C PHE A 37 -1.49 0.09 -7.44
N ARG A 38 -2.15 0.16 -8.59
CA ARG A 38 -3.41 0.86 -8.78
C ARG A 38 -4.50 -0.14 -9.07
N ASP A 39 -5.63 -0.01 -8.38
CA ASP A 39 -6.82 -0.78 -8.73
C ASP A 39 -7.48 -0.28 -10.03
N GLN A 40 -8.64 -0.85 -10.34
CA GLN A 40 -9.47 -0.48 -11.48
C GLN A 40 -9.97 0.98 -11.46
N HIS A 41 -9.97 1.63 -10.30
CA HIS A 41 -10.36 3.03 -10.12
C HIS A 41 -9.17 3.97 -10.20
N GLY A 42 -7.95 3.43 -10.28
CA GLY A 42 -6.71 4.22 -10.26
C GLY A 42 -6.22 4.53 -8.85
N ASP A 43 -6.85 3.95 -7.82
CA ASP A 43 -6.51 4.16 -6.42
C ASP A 43 -5.34 3.31 -5.98
N THR A 44 -4.54 3.84 -5.06
CA THR A 44 -3.42 3.16 -4.43
C THR A 44 -3.73 2.91 -2.96
N ALA A 45 -2.96 2.06 -2.29
CA ALA A 45 -3.06 1.91 -0.83
C ALA A 45 -2.92 3.27 -0.11
N LEU A 46 -2.08 4.16 -0.63
CA LEU A 46 -1.87 5.50 -0.08
C LEU A 46 -3.11 6.40 -0.24
N SER A 47 -3.76 6.41 -1.41
CA SER A 47 -4.96 7.24 -1.63
C SER A 47 -6.14 6.75 -0.79
N LEU A 48 -6.28 5.44 -0.62
CA LEU A 48 -7.30 4.85 0.24
C LEU A 48 -7.09 5.21 1.72
N ALA A 49 -5.84 5.13 2.22
CA ALA A 49 -5.53 5.58 3.57
C ALA A 49 -5.80 7.08 3.76
N ALA A 50 -5.45 7.90 2.76
CA ALA A 50 -5.69 9.34 2.80
C ALA A 50 -7.17 9.71 2.81
N GLY A 51 -7.97 9.07 1.95
CA GLY A 51 -9.42 9.32 1.88
C GLY A 51 -10.16 8.96 3.17
N ASN A 52 -9.63 8.01 3.95
CA ASN A 52 -10.19 7.59 5.24
C ASN A 52 -9.53 8.28 6.45
N GLY A 53 -8.50 9.11 6.26
CA GLY A 53 -7.83 9.84 7.35
C GLY A 53 -6.85 9.04 8.20
N TYR A 54 -6.35 7.89 7.71
CA TYR A 54 -5.37 7.07 8.41
C TYR A 54 -3.94 7.61 8.22
N LEU A 55 -3.61 8.66 8.97
CA LEU A 55 -2.33 9.37 8.89
C LEU A 55 -1.12 8.46 9.16
N ASP A 56 -1.23 7.54 10.10
CA ASP A 56 -0.18 6.59 10.49
C ASP A 56 0.23 5.66 9.33
N ILE A 57 -0.75 5.21 8.54
CA ILE A 57 -0.52 4.40 7.34
C ILE A 57 0.07 5.25 6.22
N LEU A 58 -0.41 6.48 6.05
CA LEU A 58 0.12 7.46 5.11
C LEU A 58 1.61 7.74 5.35
N GLU A 59 1.98 8.03 6.61
CA GLU A 59 3.35 8.27 7.03
C GLU A 59 4.23 7.05 6.77
N TYR A 60 3.75 5.85 7.13
CA TYR A 60 4.50 4.62 6.91
C TYR A 60 4.73 4.35 5.42
N LEU A 61 3.67 4.35 4.59
CA LEU A 61 3.79 4.10 3.15
C LEU A 61 4.64 5.18 2.45
N SER A 62 4.52 6.46 2.87
CA SER A 62 5.36 7.53 2.36
C SER A 62 6.82 7.40 2.80
N SER A 63 7.09 6.83 3.98
CA SER A 63 8.44 6.52 4.43
C SER A 63 9.05 5.37 3.63
N VAL A 64 8.27 4.34 3.30
CA VAL A 64 8.71 3.21 2.47
C VAL A 64 9.08 3.70 1.06
N LYS A 65 8.28 4.61 0.48
CA LYS A 65 8.56 5.25 -0.83
C LYS A 65 9.97 5.86 -0.92
N LYS A 66 10.47 6.44 0.18
CA LYS A 66 11.77 7.13 0.18
C LYS A 66 12.97 6.17 0.15
N ASN A 67 12.80 4.92 0.56
CA ASN A 67 13.89 3.95 0.66
C ASN A 67 14.26 3.26 -0.67
N GLU A 68 13.55 3.50 -1.78
CA GLU A 68 13.91 2.97 -3.11
C GLU A 68 14.79 3.93 -3.94
N ILE A 69 15.20 5.07 -3.38
CA ILE A 69 16.06 6.04 -4.06
C ILE A 69 17.39 6.13 -3.30
N THR A 70 18.32 5.23 -3.63
CA THR A 70 19.77 5.44 -3.45
C THR A 70 20.53 4.69 -4.54
#